data_AF-A0AAV4PQY1-F1
#
_entry.id   AF-A0AAV4PQY1-F1
#
_cell.length_a   1.000
_cell.length_b   1.000
_cell.length_c   1.000
_cell.angle_alpha   90.00
_cell.angle_beta   90.00
_cell.angle_gamma   90.00
#
_symmetry.space_group_name_H-M   'P 1'
#
loop_
_entity.id
_entity.type
_entity.pdbx_description
1 polymer ?
#
loop_
_entity_poly.entity_id
_entity_poly.type
_entity_poly.pdbx_seq_one_letter_code
_entity_poly.pdbx_strand_id
1 'polypeptide(L)'
;MRRDVNAVETDYVQLLDPLASSITFVQVTSDSQNVVYVKCGASACGLRPAHSARVARSYALNLPEGKFGAVHGQWPWHVALFKNGEYACDATLISDDWILTSSACFESDPHAIWTARIGIIRLSSKSPFDQESRITGMVKSPIGSGVLHNYSLAGIPCNTLRWSVRKNHLFEVKLTITGNDCIDENDNTTTPIKQKLICAVESDVMEDEECQGDETEGSPLLCNINDKWYVLGISSQRVACPSSNKQRRYHHTFEHVQWIRHTLESLRIH
;
A
#
# COMPACT_ATOMS: atom_id res chain seq x y z
N MET A 1 -43.20 19.65 -11.98
CA MET A 1 -43.76 18.48 -11.25
C MET A 1 -43.88 17.30 -12.21
N ARG A 2 -42.94 16.37 -12.18
CA ARG A 2 -43.13 15.00 -12.69
C ARG A 2 -43.07 14.09 -11.46
N ARG A 3 -44.17 13.41 -11.16
CA ARG A 3 -44.16 12.27 -10.24
C ARG A 3 -43.73 11.07 -11.07
N ASP A 4 -42.61 10.46 -10.72
CA ASP A 4 -42.33 9.10 -11.15
C ASP A 4 -43.24 8.16 -10.35
N VAL A 5 -44.12 7.45 -11.06
CA VAL A 5 -45.13 6.52 -10.50
C VAL A 5 -44.55 5.09 -10.40
N ASN A 6 -43.26 4.90 -10.66
CA ASN A 6 -42.55 3.64 -10.46
C ASN A 6 -41.46 3.84 -9.40
N ALA A 7 -41.89 4.04 -8.15
CA ALA A 7 -40.99 4.03 -7.00
C ALA A 7 -40.52 2.59 -6.77
N VAL A 8 -39.43 2.21 -7.44
CA VAL A 8 -38.53 1.20 -6.89
C VAL A 8 -38.07 1.77 -5.56
N GLU A 9 -38.20 0.97 -4.51
CA GLU A 9 -37.85 1.22 -3.11
C GLU A 9 -36.42 1.79 -3.01
N THR A 10 -36.27 3.11 -3.08
CA THR A 10 -35.00 3.79 -2.87
C THR A 10 -34.92 4.19 -1.41
N ASP A 11 -34.16 3.42 -0.62
CA ASP A 11 -33.81 3.78 0.75
C ASP A 11 -32.93 5.03 0.75
N TYR A 12 -33.47 6.14 1.26
CA TYR A 12 -32.67 7.35 1.48
C TYR A 12 -31.92 7.23 2.80
N VAL A 13 -30.73 7.81 2.87
CA VAL A 13 -29.95 7.89 4.10
C VAL A 13 -29.59 9.33 4.43
N GLN A 14 -29.71 9.70 5.70
CA GLN A 14 -29.28 10.97 6.23
C GLN A 14 -27.84 10.86 6.75
N LEU A 15 -26.96 11.72 6.24
CA LEU A 15 -25.61 11.90 6.77
C LEU A 15 -25.68 12.79 8.02
N LEU A 16 -25.32 12.26 9.19
CA LEU A 16 -25.47 12.98 10.46
C LEU A 16 -24.43 14.10 10.66
N ASP A 17 -23.18 13.87 10.26
CA ASP A 17 -22.10 14.84 10.33
C ASP A 17 -21.11 14.64 9.16
N PRO A 18 -21.12 15.53 8.15
CA PRO A 18 -20.21 15.43 7.01
C PRO A 18 -18.73 15.73 7.36
N LEU A 19 -18.46 16.33 8.52
CA LEU A 19 -17.13 16.73 8.96
C LEU A 19 -16.57 15.81 10.05
N ALA A 20 -17.35 14.82 10.49
CA ALA A 20 -16.89 13.81 11.44
C ALA A 20 -15.76 12.96 10.85
N SER A 21 -14.89 12.47 11.73
CA SER A 21 -13.81 11.52 11.38
C SER A 21 -14.32 10.18 10.87
N SER A 22 -15.61 9.88 11.09
CA SER A 22 -16.33 8.74 10.54
C SER A 22 -17.71 9.18 10.07
N ILE A 23 -18.04 8.82 8.83
CA ILE A 23 -19.32 9.14 8.19
C ILE A 23 -20.37 8.13 8.67
N THR A 24 -21.47 8.64 9.25
CA THR A 24 -22.59 7.81 9.74
C THR A 24 -23.85 8.10 8.92
N PHE A 25 -24.50 7.03 8.46
CA PHE A 25 -25.72 7.07 7.66
C PHE A 25 -26.88 6.49 8.47
N VAL A 26 -28.03 7.18 8.47
CA VAL A 26 -29.27 6.68 9.09
C VAL A 26 -30.34 6.59 8.01
N GLN A 27 -30.99 5.43 7.87
CA GLN A 27 -32.11 5.27 6.95
C GLN A 27 -33.24 6.24 7.31
N VAL A 28 -33.75 6.94 6.31
CA VAL A 28 -34.85 7.89 6.44
C VAL A 28 -35.80 7.75 5.27
N THR A 29 -37.10 7.87 5.54
CA THR A 29 -38.12 7.99 4.49
C THR A 29 -38.18 9.45 4.05
N SER A 30 -37.83 9.74 2.79
CA SER A 30 -37.80 11.13 2.32
C SER A 30 -39.19 11.62 1.91
N ASP A 31 -39.79 12.48 2.73
CA ASP A 31 -40.98 13.28 2.37
C ASP A 31 -40.61 14.59 1.63
N SER A 32 -39.31 14.87 1.45
CA SER A 32 -38.80 16.11 0.86
C SER A 32 -38.23 15.89 -0.54
N GLN A 33 -38.42 16.88 -1.44
CA GLN A 33 -37.97 16.82 -2.84
C GLN A 33 -36.47 17.12 -3.03
N ASN A 34 -35.76 17.52 -1.96
CA ASN A 34 -34.37 17.95 -2.05
C ASN A 34 -33.44 16.86 -1.52
N VAL A 35 -33.05 15.95 -2.41
CA VAL A 35 -32.09 14.88 -2.14
C VAL A 35 -30.75 15.21 -2.80
N VAL A 36 -29.64 14.93 -2.10
CA VAL A 36 -28.29 15.05 -2.67
C VAL A 36 -27.82 13.67 -3.08
N TYR A 37 -27.63 13.47 -4.37
CA TYR A 37 -27.05 12.23 -4.90
C TYR A 37 -25.53 12.26 -4.72
N VAL A 38 -25.03 11.48 -3.78
CA VAL A 38 -23.59 11.26 -3.62
C VAL A 38 -23.23 10.00 -4.39
N LYS A 39 -22.53 10.17 -5.51
CA LYS A 39 -21.88 9.08 -6.24
C LYS A 39 -20.38 9.21 -6.02
N CYS A 40 -19.73 8.13 -5.62
CA CYS A 40 -18.27 8.07 -5.66
C CYS A 40 -17.81 8.31 -7.11
N GLY A 41 -16.94 9.30 -7.32
CA GLY A 41 -16.26 9.49 -8.60
C GLY A 41 -15.37 8.29 -8.93
N ALA A 42 -14.76 8.28 -10.11
CA ALA A 42 -13.75 7.28 -10.44
C ALA A 42 -12.68 7.22 -9.34
N SER A 43 -12.30 6.02 -8.93
CA SER A 43 -11.33 5.77 -7.86
C SER A 43 -10.04 6.55 -8.10
N ALA A 44 -9.83 7.63 -7.34
CA ALA A 44 -8.63 8.44 -7.45
C ALA A 44 -7.47 7.72 -6.72
N CYS A 45 -6.41 7.39 -7.45
CA CYS A 45 -5.23 6.73 -6.88
C CYS A 45 -4.26 7.73 -6.23
N GLY A 46 -3.39 7.24 -5.33
CA GLY A 46 -2.26 8.00 -4.78
C GLY A 46 -2.62 9.15 -3.82
N LEU A 47 -3.90 9.31 -3.47
CA LEU A 47 -4.35 10.29 -2.49
C LEU A 47 -4.66 9.60 -1.16
N ARG A 48 -4.48 10.32 -0.05
CA ARG A 48 -4.81 9.84 1.30
C ARG A 48 -5.96 10.66 1.90
N PRO A 49 -7.24 10.35 1.60
CA PRO A 49 -8.36 11.18 2.02
C PRO A 49 -8.44 11.35 3.55
N ALA A 50 -8.24 10.24 4.29
CA ALA A 50 -8.26 10.20 5.75
C ALA A 50 -6.97 10.75 6.40
N HIS A 51 -5.92 11.03 5.61
CA HIS A 51 -4.63 11.54 6.07
C HIS A 51 -4.18 12.72 5.19
N SER A 52 -5.09 13.69 5.01
CA SER A 52 -4.77 14.95 4.33
C SER A 52 -3.87 15.82 5.20
N ALA A 53 -3.09 16.74 4.60
CA ALA A 53 -2.21 17.65 5.34
C ALA A 53 -2.93 18.46 6.44
N ARG A 54 -4.25 18.69 6.31
CA ARG A 54 -5.08 19.34 7.34
C ARG A 54 -5.36 18.43 8.53
N VAL A 55 -5.63 17.15 8.28
CA VAL A 55 -5.91 16.14 9.32
C VAL A 55 -4.61 15.66 9.98
N ALA A 56 -3.53 15.51 9.21
CA ALA A 56 -2.20 15.21 9.74
C ALA A 56 -1.74 16.29 10.73
N ARG A 57 -1.99 17.58 10.45
CA ARG A 57 -1.66 18.69 11.38
C ARG A 57 -2.44 18.65 12.70
N SER A 58 -3.66 18.12 12.74
CA SER A 58 -4.43 17.99 14.00
C SER A 58 -3.96 16.81 14.87
N TYR A 59 -3.47 15.72 14.25
CA TYR A 59 -2.93 14.56 14.98
C TYR A 59 -1.43 14.67 15.29
N ALA A 60 -0.66 15.42 14.49
CA ALA A 60 0.77 15.64 14.66
C ALA A 60 1.13 16.66 15.74
N LEU A 61 0.16 17.16 16.50
CA LEU A 61 0.42 18.21 17.49
C LEU A 61 1.32 17.77 18.67
N ASN A 62 1.72 16.49 18.82
CA ASN A 62 2.72 16.07 19.82
C ASN A 62 3.42 14.71 19.58
N LEU A 63 3.29 14.06 18.41
CA LEU A 63 3.90 12.74 18.18
C LEU A 63 5.05 12.84 17.16
N PRO A 64 6.32 12.57 17.55
CA PRO A 64 7.40 12.46 16.58
C PRO A 64 7.06 11.46 15.47
N GLU A 65 7.06 11.94 14.23
CA GLU A 65 6.91 11.12 13.02
C GLU A 65 7.93 9.97 13.05
N GLY A 66 7.49 8.74 12.76
CA GLY A 66 8.35 7.55 12.75
C GLY A 66 8.60 6.88 14.11
N LYS A 67 8.28 7.51 15.25
CA LYS A 67 8.39 6.86 16.59
C LYS A 67 7.17 6.03 16.97
N PHE A 68 6.01 6.39 16.42
CA PHE A 68 4.73 5.75 16.70
C PHE A 68 4.23 5.06 15.43
N GLY A 69 3.71 3.84 15.56
CA GLY A 69 3.22 3.05 14.44
C GLY A 69 2.14 3.82 13.63
N ALA A 70 1.94 3.39 12.39
CA ALA A 70 1.04 4.01 11.45
C ALA A 70 -0.39 4.12 12.00
N VAL A 71 -1.06 5.23 11.69
CA VAL A 71 -2.47 5.43 12.03
C VAL A 71 -3.38 4.95 10.90
N HIS A 72 -4.65 4.67 11.23
CA HIS A 72 -5.64 4.30 10.21
C HIS A 72 -5.72 5.36 9.11
N GLY A 73 -5.78 4.92 7.85
CA GLY A 73 -5.86 5.81 6.69
C GLY A 73 -4.55 6.49 6.27
N GLN A 74 -3.45 6.31 7.02
CA GLN A 74 -2.13 6.84 6.63
C GLN A 74 -1.57 6.12 5.40
N TRP A 75 -1.82 4.82 5.28
CA TRP A 75 -1.36 3.98 4.18
C TRP A 75 -2.51 3.13 3.63
N PRO A 76 -3.52 3.75 2.98
CA PRO A 76 -4.78 3.09 2.64
C PRO A 76 -4.65 2.01 1.57
N TRP A 77 -3.53 1.98 0.85
CA TRP A 77 -3.21 0.98 -0.17
C TRP A 77 -2.31 -0.15 0.34
N HIS A 78 -1.88 -0.16 1.61
CA HIS A 78 -1.14 -1.29 2.17
C HIS A 78 -2.07 -2.51 2.28
N VAL A 79 -1.53 -3.67 1.91
CA VAL A 79 -2.22 -4.96 2.00
C VAL A 79 -1.28 -5.97 2.66
N ALA A 80 -1.77 -6.67 3.68
CA ALA A 80 -1.08 -7.83 4.24
C ALA A 80 -1.62 -9.12 3.63
N LEU A 81 -0.73 -9.97 3.13
CA LEU A 81 -1.05 -11.27 2.57
C LEU A 81 -0.80 -12.37 3.59
N PHE A 82 -1.83 -13.18 3.80
CA PHE A 82 -1.80 -14.35 4.67
C PHE A 82 -1.84 -15.61 3.82
N LYS A 83 -0.90 -16.52 4.08
CA LYS A 83 -0.81 -17.86 3.49
C LYS A 83 -1.26 -18.87 4.55
N ASN A 84 -2.33 -19.60 4.29
CA ASN A 84 -2.91 -20.57 5.24
C ASN A 84 -3.18 -19.98 6.64
N GLY A 85 -3.54 -18.70 6.72
CA GLY A 85 -3.81 -17.99 7.97
C GLY A 85 -2.57 -17.37 8.64
N GLU A 86 -1.37 -17.57 8.10
CA GLU A 86 -0.13 -16.97 8.61
C GLU A 86 0.31 -15.80 7.72
N TYR A 87 0.74 -14.70 8.34
CA TYR A 87 1.24 -13.55 7.60
C TYR A 87 2.51 -13.93 6.82
N ALA A 88 2.49 -13.71 5.51
CA ALA A 88 3.55 -14.15 4.62
C ALA A 88 4.21 -12.96 3.91
N CYS A 89 3.42 -12.09 3.26
CA CYS A 89 3.96 -11.03 2.40
C CYS A 89 3.18 -9.74 2.55
N ASP A 90 3.73 -8.67 2.02
CA ASP A 90 3.00 -7.44 1.76
C ASP A 90 2.54 -7.36 0.29
N ALA A 91 1.58 -6.49 0.04
CA ALA A 91 1.09 -6.14 -1.28
C ALA A 91 0.59 -4.69 -1.28
N THR A 92 0.27 -4.19 -2.46
CA THR A 92 -0.29 -2.84 -2.64
C THR A 92 -1.56 -2.87 -3.46
N LEU A 93 -2.63 -2.24 -2.96
CA LEU A 93 -3.87 -2.06 -3.67
C LEU A 93 -3.67 -1.09 -4.86
N ILE A 94 -3.95 -1.56 -6.08
CA ILE A 94 -3.79 -0.78 -7.32
C ILE A 94 -5.12 -0.49 -8.03
N SER A 95 -6.17 -1.26 -7.72
CA SER A 95 -7.56 -1.05 -8.13
C SER A 95 -8.50 -1.48 -7.00
N ASP A 96 -9.80 -1.36 -7.21
CA ASP A 96 -10.87 -1.88 -6.34
C ASP A 96 -10.78 -3.38 -6.05
N ASP A 97 -10.31 -4.17 -7.02
CA ASP A 97 -10.29 -5.64 -7.00
C ASP A 97 -8.90 -6.23 -7.31
N TRP A 98 -7.87 -5.38 -7.45
CA TRP A 98 -6.51 -5.80 -7.80
C TRP A 98 -5.45 -5.29 -6.84
N ILE A 99 -4.58 -6.21 -6.46
CA ILE A 99 -3.38 -5.96 -5.66
C ILE A 99 -2.12 -6.31 -6.46
N LEU A 100 -1.03 -5.61 -6.18
CA LEU A 100 0.30 -5.82 -6.75
C LEU A 100 1.26 -6.31 -5.67
N THR A 101 2.05 -7.33 -5.96
CA THR A 101 3.08 -7.87 -5.05
C THR A 101 4.18 -8.58 -5.85
N SER A 102 5.19 -9.14 -5.16
CA SER A 102 6.27 -9.91 -5.76
C SER A 102 5.82 -11.33 -6.11
N SER A 103 6.27 -11.85 -7.25
CA SER A 103 6.01 -13.27 -7.58
C SER A 103 6.69 -14.24 -6.61
N ALA A 104 7.78 -13.81 -5.95
CA ALA A 104 8.52 -14.61 -4.97
C ALA A 104 7.63 -15.12 -3.82
N CYS A 105 6.60 -14.34 -3.45
CA CYS A 105 5.64 -14.71 -2.40
C CYS A 105 4.90 -16.02 -2.65
N PHE A 106 4.72 -16.40 -3.93
CA PHE A 106 3.84 -17.50 -4.33
C PHE A 106 4.58 -18.72 -4.88
N GLU A 107 5.92 -18.74 -4.89
CA GLU A 107 6.68 -19.82 -5.56
C GLU A 107 6.67 -21.16 -4.79
N SER A 108 6.29 -21.16 -3.51
CA SER A 108 6.50 -22.29 -2.60
C SER A 108 5.38 -23.34 -2.56
N ASP A 109 4.10 -22.95 -2.68
CA ASP A 109 2.97 -23.87 -2.55
C ASP A 109 1.76 -23.42 -3.39
N PRO A 110 1.42 -24.14 -4.48
CA PRO A 110 0.31 -23.79 -5.35
C PRO A 110 -1.07 -24.11 -4.74
N HIS A 111 -1.15 -24.91 -3.67
CA HIS A 111 -2.41 -25.25 -3.01
C HIS A 111 -2.71 -24.37 -1.80
N ALA A 112 -1.79 -23.47 -1.45
CA ALA A 112 -1.97 -22.58 -0.32
C ALA A 112 -3.18 -21.66 -0.52
N ILE A 113 -3.95 -21.49 0.56
CA ILE A 113 -5.06 -20.54 0.60
C ILE A 113 -4.48 -19.18 0.93
N TRP A 114 -4.76 -18.21 0.07
CA TRP A 114 -4.29 -16.84 0.23
C TRP A 114 -5.43 -15.90 0.57
N THR A 115 -5.18 -15.04 1.56
CA THR A 115 -6.13 -14.02 2.02
C THR A 115 -5.42 -12.67 2.09
N ALA A 116 -6.01 -11.65 1.47
CA ALA A 116 -5.59 -10.26 1.61
C ALA A 116 -6.36 -9.60 2.76
N ARG A 117 -5.65 -8.86 3.61
CA ARG A 117 -6.22 -7.96 4.61
C ARG A 117 -5.81 -6.52 4.33
N ILE A 118 -6.80 -5.64 4.24
CA ILE A 118 -6.66 -4.24 3.83
C ILE A 118 -7.18 -3.34 4.97
N GLY A 119 -6.61 -2.14 5.13
CA GLY A 119 -7.04 -1.19 6.17
C GLY A 119 -6.59 -1.55 7.59
N ILE A 120 -5.79 -2.61 7.73
CA ILE A 120 -5.21 -3.03 9.00
C ILE A 120 -3.95 -2.24 9.34
N ILE A 121 -3.76 -1.94 10.62
CA ILE A 121 -2.52 -1.37 11.16
C ILE A 121 -1.86 -2.30 12.18
N ARG A 122 -2.48 -3.45 12.48
CA ARG A 122 -1.98 -4.49 13.38
C ARG A 122 -2.32 -5.89 12.85
N LEU A 123 -1.38 -6.84 12.82
CA LEU A 123 -1.66 -8.17 12.24
C LEU A 123 -2.59 -9.00 13.13
N SER A 124 -2.46 -8.89 14.47
CA SER A 124 -3.18 -9.74 15.43
C SER A 124 -4.52 -9.18 15.91
N SER A 125 -4.85 -7.93 15.60
CA SER A 125 -6.13 -7.33 15.99
C SER A 125 -6.98 -6.99 14.76
N LYS A 126 -8.30 -7.04 14.92
CA LYS A 126 -9.24 -6.57 13.91
C LYS A 126 -9.61 -5.12 14.18
N SER A 127 -9.75 -4.32 13.13
CA SER A 127 -10.27 -2.96 13.22
C SER A 127 -11.59 -2.86 12.43
N PRO A 128 -12.46 -1.88 12.71
CA PRO A 128 -13.66 -1.67 11.91
C PRO A 128 -13.39 -1.38 10.42
N PHE A 129 -12.16 -1.00 10.09
CA PHE A 129 -11.71 -0.71 8.72
C PHE A 129 -11.04 -1.92 8.05
N ASP A 130 -10.90 -3.03 8.77
CA ASP A 130 -10.31 -4.27 8.27
C ASP A 130 -11.24 -4.90 7.23
N GLN A 131 -10.72 -5.04 6.01
CA GLN A 131 -11.38 -5.78 4.94
C GLN A 131 -10.54 -7.00 4.61
N GLU A 132 -11.18 -8.16 4.69
CA GLU A 132 -10.57 -9.45 4.39
C GLU A 132 -11.17 -10.00 3.10
N SER A 133 -10.31 -10.45 2.17
CA SER A 133 -10.74 -10.99 0.89
C SER A 133 -9.85 -12.15 0.46
N ARG A 134 -10.46 -13.23 -0.01
CA ARG A 134 -9.72 -14.40 -0.51
C ARG A 134 -9.15 -14.10 -1.89
N ILE A 135 -7.89 -14.45 -2.12
CA ILE A 135 -7.30 -14.37 -3.46
C ILE A 135 -7.88 -15.51 -4.31
N THR A 136 -8.50 -15.14 -5.43
CA THR A 136 -9.16 -16.07 -6.36
C THR A 136 -8.33 -16.41 -7.58
N GLY A 137 -7.37 -15.54 -7.93
CA GLY A 137 -6.49 -15.72 -9.08
C GLY A 137 -5.22 -14.88 -8.96
N MET A 138 -4.18 -15.28 -9.68
CA MET A 138 -2.90 -14.60 -9.73
C MET A 138 -2.41 -14.57 -11.17
N VAL A 139 -1.93 -13.41 -11.61
CA VAL A 139 -1.36 -13.23 -12.96
C VAL A 139 0.09 -12.79 -12.81
N LYS A 140 1.03 -13.66 -13.21
CA LYS A 140 2.46 -13.35 -13.17
C LYS A 140 2.82 -12.48 -14.39
N SER A 141 3.62 -11.44 -14.16
CA SER A 141 4.15 -10.61 -15.25
C SER A 141 5.00 -11.45 -16.21
N PRO A 142 4.83 -11.30 -17.53
CA PRO A 142 5.69 -11.93 -18.53
C PRO A 142 7.02 -11.18 -18.71
N ILE A 143 7.10 -9.93 -18.21
CA ILE A 143 8.29 -9.08 -18.28
C ILE A 143 9.22 -9.49 -17.13
N GLY A 144 10.44 -9.95 -17.45
CA GLY A 144 11.51 -10.13 -16.46
C GLY A 144 12.13 -8.79 -16.04
N SER A 145 13.09 -8.77 -15.11
CA SER A 145 13.78 -7.53 -14.73
C SER A 145 14.46 -6.89 -15.95
N GLY A 146 13.88 -5.80 -16.48
CA GLY A 146 14.33 -5.13 -17.68
C GLY A 146 15.38 -4.06 -17.42
N VAL A 147 15.82 -3.44 -18.52
CA VAL A 147 16.89 -2.44 -18.55
C VAL A 147 16.30 -1.07 -18.26
N LEU A 148 16.53 -0.55 -17.05
CA LEU A 148 16.30 0.86 -16.73
C LEU A 148 16.97 1.77 -17.77
N HIS A 149 16.17 2.68 -18.30
CA HIS A 149 16.61 3.94 -18.86
C HIS A 149 17.21 4.81 -17.74
N ASN A 150 18.24 5.61 -18.05
CA ASN A 150 18.96 6.44 -17.08
C ASN A 150 18.10 7.60 -16.54
N TYR A 151 17.09 7.29 -15.72
CA TYR A 151 16.32 8.28 -14.97
C TYR A 151 16.90 8.40 -13.56
N SER A 152 17.25 9.63 -13.15
CA SER A 152 17.68 9.90 -11.78
C SER A 152 16.45 10.02 -10.89
N LEU A 153 16.32 9.12 -9.93
CA LEU A 153 15.30 9.14 -8.88
C LEU A 153 15.82 9.78 -7.58
N ALA A 154 17.04 10.34 -7.61
CA ALA A 154 17.69 10.92 -6.45
C ALA A 154 16.92 12.13 -5.92
N GLY A 155 16.73 12.19 -4.60
CA GLY A 155 16.08 13.31 -3.91
C GLY A 155 14.54 13.25 -3.86
N ILE A 156 13.91 12.24 -4.46
CA ILE A 156 12.46 12.03 -4.30
C ILE A 156 12.19 11.44 -2.91
N PRO A 157 11.29 12.04 -2.10
CA PRO A 157 10.93 11.48 -0.80
C PRO A 157 10.15 10.17 -1.00
N CYS A 158 10.75 9.08 -0.54
CA CYS A 158 10.19 7.75 -0.65
C CYS A 158 10.11 7.08 0.71
N ASN A 159 9.09 6.27 0.89
CA ASN A 159 8.87 5.48 2.08
C ASN A 159 8.68 4.01 1.70
N THR A 160 9.06 3.11 2.59
CA THR A 160 8.54 1.74 2.63
C THR A 160 7.76 1.54 3.92
N LEU A 161 7.09 0.39 4.03
CA LEU A 161 6.29 0.02 5.18
C LEU A 161 6.83 -1.27 5.77
N ARG A 162 6.77 -1.39 7.09
CA ARG A 162 7.16 -2.64 7.77
C ARG A 162 6.31 -2.91 9.00
N TRP A 163 6.26 -4.16 9.41
CA TRP A 163 5.48 -4.61 10.56
C TRP A 163 6.35 -4.77 11.77
N SER A 164 5.96 -4.15 12.88
CA SER A 164 6.70 -4.33 14.10
C SER A 164 6.55 -5.76 14.65
N VAL A 165 7.64 -6.53 14.77
CA VAL A 165 7.66 -7.85 15.44
C VAL A 165 7.13 -7.75 16.87
N ARG A 166 7.52 -6.71 17.62
CA ARG A 166 7.14 -6.56 19.04
C ARG A 166 5.74 -6.01 19.23
N LYS A 167 5.41 -4.91 18.55
CA LYS A 167 4.13 -4.20 18.74
C LYS A 167 3.02 -4.75 17.84
N ASN A 168 3.38 -5.61 16.90
CA ASN A 168 2.53 -6.07 15.81
C ASN A 168 1.78 -4.91 15.15
N HIS A 169 2.51 -3.84 14.84
CA HIS A 169 1.96 -2.57 14.37
C HIS A 169 2.74 -2.14 13.13
N LEU A 170 2.03 -1.82 12.05
CA LEU A 170 2.59 -1.24 10.83
C LEU A 170 3.29 0.08 11.15
N PHE A 171 4.42 0.38 10.51
CA PHE A 171 5.06 1.68 10.59
C PHE A 171 5.75 2.05 9.28
N GLU A 172 5.92 3.35 9.08
CA GLU A 172 6.61 3.89 7.91
C GLU A 172 8.12 3.97 8.13
N VAL A 173 8.84 3.89 7.02
CA VAL A 173 10.30 3.97 6.97
C VAL A 173 10.65 4.98 5.90
N LYS A 174 11.37 6.03 6.27
CA LYS A 174 11.85 7.02 5.31
C LYS A 174 13.09 6.49 4.60
N LEU A 175 13.10 6.59 3.28
CA LEU A 175 14.13 6.04 2.40
C LEU A 175 14.73 7.12 1.50
N THR A 176 16.04 7.02 1.27
CA THR A 176 16.78 7.77 0.25
C THR A 176 17.18 6.82 -0.87
N ILE A 177 16.78 7.14 -2.11
CA ILE A 177 17.22 6.38 -3.29
C ILE A 177 18.70 6.69 -3.58
N THR A 178 19.50 5.64 -3.66
CA THR A 178 20.96 5.71 -3.91
C THR A 178 21.32 5.51 -5.38
N GLY A 179 20.45 4.86 -6.16
CA GLY A 179 20.67 4.64 -7.59
C GLY A 179 20.06 3.34 -8.07
N ASN A 180 20.61 2.85 -9.18
CA ASN A 180 20.12 1.67 -9.90
C ASN A 180 21.14 0.51 -9.97
N ASP A 181 22.37 0.78 -9.54
CA ASP A 181 23.47 -0.18 -9.51
C ASP A 181 23.62 -0.66 -8.06
N CYS A 182 22.80 -1.65 -7.70
CA CYS A 182 22.81 -2.19 -6.34
C CYS A 182 24.04 -3.08 -6.14
N ILE A 183 24.59 -3.04 -4.92
CA ILE A 183 25.73 -3.85 -4.51
C ILE A 183 25.21 -5.09 -3.79
N ASP A 184 25.86 -6.24 -3.97
CA ASP A 184 25.61 -7.42 -3.13
C ASP A 184 26.45 -7.35 -1.86
N GLU A 185 25.80 -7.18 -0.71
CA GLU A 185 26.48 -7.13 0.59
C GLU A 185 27.02 -8.49 1.05
N ASN A 186 26.57 -9.60 0.45
CA ASN A 186 27.03 -10.94 0.78
C ASN A 186 28.26 -11.36 -0.03
N ASP A 187 28.65 -10.56 -1.03
CA ASP A 187 29.83 -10.79 -1.84
C ASP A 187 30.96 -9.88 -1.32
N ASN A 188 32.09 -10.47 -0.92
CA ASN A 188 33.31 -9.72 -0.57
C ASN A 188 33.88 -8.96 -1.77
N THR A 189 33.34 -9.18 -2.97
CA THR A 189 33.62 -8.38 -4.16
C THR A 189 32.48 -7.39 -4.39
N THR A 190 32.81 -6.11 -4.61
CA THR A 190 31.87 -5.03 -4.98
C THR A 190 31.35 -5.22 -6.40
N THR A 191 30.74 -6.37 -6.68
CA THR A 191 30.17 -6.66 -7.99
C THR A 191 28.74 -6.11 -8.05
N PRO A 192 28.42 -5.26 -9.05
CA PRO A 192 27.06 -4.81 -9.25
C PRO A 192 26.14 -5.97 -9.60
N ILE A 193 24.94 -5.97 -9.04
CA ILE A 193 23.91 -6.95 -9.40
C ILE A 193 23.54 -6.74 -10.88
N LYS A 194 23.60 -7.83 -11.67
CA LYS A 194 23.32 -7.76 -13.12
C LYS A 194 21.89 -7.30 -13.46
N GLN A 195 20.98 -7.38 -12.50
CA GLN A 195 19.61 -6.88 -12.61
C GLN A 195 19.57 -5.42 -12.20
N LYS A 196 18.97 -4.58 -13.04
CA LYS A 196 18.76 -3.17 -12.71
C LYS A 196 17.59 -3.03 -11.73
N LEU A 197 17.90 -2.83 -10.46
CA LEU A 197 16.96 -2.69 -9.34
C LEU A 197 17.00 -1.24 -8.84
N ILE A 198 15.96 -0.77 -8.15
CA ILE A 198 16.05 0.50 -7.41
C ILE A 198 16.69 0.19 -6.06
N CYS A 199 17.73 0.94 -5.73
CA CYS A 199 18.47 0.76 -4.50
C CYS A 199 18.22 1.93 -3.55
N ALA A 200 17.83 1.65 -2.31
CA ALA A 200 17.53 2.69 -1.32
C ALA A 200 18.09 2.35 0.05
N VAL A 201 18.40 3.37 0.84
CA VAL A 201 18.85 3.24 2.23
C VAL A 201 17.92 4.00 3.16
N GLU A 202 17.85 3.59 4.41
CA GLU A 202 17.06 4.26 5.45
C GLU A 202 17.67 5.64 5.76
N SER A 203 16.87 6.70 5.66
CA SER A 203 17.35 8.08 5.81
C SER A 203 17.44 8.53 7.27
N ASP A 204 16.51 8.06 8.10
CA ASP A 204 16.42 8.37 9.53
C ASP A 204 16.65 7.08 10.31
N VAL A 205 17.91 6.70 10.50
CA VAL A 205 18.27 5.59 11.38
C VAL A 205 18.01 6.06 12.81
N MET A 206 16.88 5.65 13.37
CA MET A 206 16.59 5.88 14.78
C MET A 206 17.64 5.13 15.61
N GLU A 207 18.62 5.86 16.15
CA GLU A 207 19.49 5.38 17.21
C GLU A 207 18.61 5.11 18.44
N ASP A 208 18.16 3.86 18.60
CA ASP A 208 17.79 3.20 19.86
C ASP A 208 17.40 1.74 19.58
N GLU A 209 18.36 0.85 19.85
CA GLU A 209 18.36 -0.58 20.23
C GLU A 209 17.24 -1.60 19.91
N GLU A 210 16.18 -1.30 19.17
CA GLU A 210 15.23 -2.35 18.82
C GLU A 210 14.79 -2.24 17.40
N CYS A 211 15.32 -3.15 16.58
CA CYS A 211 14.68 -3.51 15.35
C CYS A 211 13.21 -3.76 15.61
N GLN A 212 12.36 -2.80 15.24
CA GLN A 212 10.95 -2.94 15.59
C GLN A 212 10.29 -3.97 14.70
N GLY A 213 10.78 -4.27 13.48
CA GLY A 213 10.07 -4.99 12.42
C GLY A 213 10.89 -5.32 11.17
N ASP A 214 10.53 -6.41 10.47
CA ASP A 214 11.13 -6.80 9.18
C ASP A 214 10.36 -6.17 8.00
N GLU A 215 11.08 -5.74 6.96
CA GLU A 215 10.46 -5.53 5.64
C GLU A 215 10.25 -6.90 5.00
N THR A 216 9.09 -7.12 4.40
CA THR A 216 8.75 -8.41 3.79
C THR A 216 8.74 -8.33 2.27
N GLU A 217 8.75 -9.50 1.65
CA GLU A 217 8.57 -9.56 0.20
C GLU A 217 7.22 -8.94 -0.19
N GLY A 218 7.22 -8.23 -1.30
CA GLY A 218 6.05 -7.48 -1.77
C GLY A 218 5.87 -6.11 -1.12
N SER A 219 6.70 -5.72 -0.13
CA SER A 219 6.64 -4.38 0.45
C SER A 219 6.89 -3.30 -0.63
N PRO A 220 6.11 -2.21 -0.65
CA PRO A 220 6.21 -1.21 -1.70
C PRO A 220 7.22 -0.11 -1.40
N LEU A 221 7.95 0.32 -2.43
CA LEU A 221 8.63 1.61 -2.46
C LEU A 221 7.64 2.69 -2.92
N LEU A 222 7.14 3.46 -1.97
CA LEU A 222 6.12 4.49 -2.16
C LEU A 222 6.78 5.86 -2.21
N CYS A 223 6.67 6.58 -3.32
CA CYS A 223 7.27 7.91 -3.44
C CYS A 223 6.20 8.98 -3.62
N ASN A 224 6.37 10.10 -2.93
CA ASN A 224 5.49 11.25 -3.06
C ASN A 224 6.01 12.20 -4.13
N ILE A 225 5.21 12.41 -5.19
CA ILE A 225 5.54 13.30 -6.30
C ILE A 225 4.33 14.20 -6.51
N ASN A 226 4.49 15.50 -6.27
CA ASN A 226 3.43 16.52 -6.38
C ASN A 226 2.17 16.15 -5.56
N ASP A 227 2.36 15.84 -4.28
CA ASP A 227 1.30 15.46 -3.31
C ASP A 227 0.54 14.16 -3.64
N LYS A 228 1.03 13.39 -4.61
CA LYS A 228 0.46 12.10 -5.00
C LYS A 228 1.47 10.98 -4.76
N TRP A 229 1.00 9.87 -4.21
CA TRP A 229 1.82 8.70 -3.93
C TRP A 229 1.82 7.74 -5.11
N TYR A 230 3.01 7.26 -5.45
CA TYR A 230 3.25 6.31 -6.52
C TYR A 230 4.02 5.10 -5.99
N VAL A 231 3.70 3.92 -6.49
CA VAL A 231 4.45 2.69 -6.24
C VAL A 231 5.57 2.62 -7.28
N LEU A 232 6.79 3.01 -6.92
CA LEU A 232 7.94 2.99 -7.84
C LEU A 232 8.61 1.61 -7.90
N GLY A 233 8.52 0.85 -6.82
CA GLY A 233 9.13 -0.46 -6.74
C GLY A 233 8.42 -1.42 -5.81
N ILE A 234 8.69 -2.71 -6.00
CA ILE A 234 8.21 -3.81 -5.17
C ILE A 234 9.41 -4.61 -4.66
N SER A 235 9.47 -4.83 -3.36
CA SER A 235 10.55 -5.60 -2.73
C SER A 235 10.43 -7.08 -3.09
N SER A 236 11.54 -7.71 -3.47
CA SER A 236 11.61 -9.15 -3.75
C SER A 236 12.33 -9.94 -2.66
N GLN A 237 12.68 -9.28 -1.56
CA GLN A 237 13.45 -9.88 -0.49
C GLN A 237 12.91 -9.45 0.86
N ARG A 238 13.05 -10.34 1.84
CA ARG A 238 12.92 -9.93 3.24
C ARG A 238 14.16 -9.17 3.65
N VAL A 239 13.99 -8.02 4.28
CA VAL A 239 15.08 -7.29 4.90
C VAL A 239 14.87 -7.32 6.40
N ALA A 240 15.58 -8.25 7.03
CA ALA A 240 15.66 -8.33 8.48
C ALA A 240 16.39 -7.10 9.03
N CYS A 241 16.00 -6.65 10.21
CA CYS A 241 16.65 -5.53 10.86
C CYS A 241 17.33 -5.93 12.20
N PRO A 242 18.37 -5.20 12.68
CA PRO A 242 18.82 -3.91 12.20
C PRO A 242 19.48 -4.01 10.82
N SER A 243 19.11 -3.07 9.97
CA SER A 243 19.60 -2.96 8.60
C SER A 243 20.38 -1.65 8.43
N SER A 244 21.11 -1.21 9.47
CA SER A 244 21.87 0.03 9.42
C SER A 244 22.83 -0.03 8.23
N ASN A 245 22.70 0.95 7.34
CA ASN A 245 23.41 1.04 6.06
C ASN A 245 23.20 -0.12 5.08
N LYS A 246 22.21 -1.01 5.30
CA LYS A 246 21.90 -2.05 4.31
C LYS A 246 21.09 -1.48 3.16
N GLN A 247 21.53 -1.77 1.94
CA GLN A 247 20.85 -1.35 0.74
C GLN A 247 19.59 -2.22 0.49
N ARG A 248 18.43 -1.58 0.48
CA ARG A 248 17.15 -2.19 0.09
C ARG A 248 17.04 -2.20 -1.43
N ARG A 249 16.52 -3.30 -1.98
CA ARG A 249 16.46 -3.56 -3.42
C ARG A 249 15.01 -3.75 -3.86
N TYR A 250 14.59 -3.01 -4.87
CA TYR A 250 13.22 -3.05 -5.38
C TYR A 250 13.18 -3.30 -6.88
N HIS A 251 12.26 -4.15 -7.34
CA HIS A 251 11.94 -4.29 -8.75
C HIS A 251 11.13 -3.08 -9.20
N HIS A 252 11.51 -2.50 -10.33
CA HIS A 252 10.91 -1.28 -10.86
C HIS A 252 9.52 -1.55 -11.44
N THR A 253 8.49 -0.81 -11.04
CA THR A 253 7.11 -1.05 -11.49
C THR A 253 6.81 -0.51 -12.89
N PHE A 254 7.55 0.51 -13.35
CA PHE A 254 7.24 1.22 -14.60
C PHE A 254 7.20 0.31 -15.83
N GLU A 255 8.11 -0.67 -15.92
CA GLU A 255 8.18 -1.59 -17.05
C GLU A 255 6.94 -2.48 -17.13
N HIS A 256 6.31 -2.72 -15.98
CA HIS A 256 5.11 -3.52 -15.85
C HIS A 256 3.82 -2.73 -16.12
N VAL A 257 3.86 -1.39 -16.20
CA VAL A 257 2.66 -0.55 -16.28
C VAL A 257 1.76 -0.91 -17.48
N GLN A 258 2.35 -1.20 -18.64
CA GLN A 258 1.58 -1.59 -19.82
C GLN A 258 0.87 -2.94 -19.62
N TRP A 259 1.58 -3.91 -19.06
CA TRP A 259 1.01 -5.22 -18.76
C TRP A 259 -0.06 -5.14 -17.66
N ILE A 260 0.19 -4.38 -16.58
CA ILE A 260 -0.78 -4.14 -15.51
C ILE A 260 -2.06 -3.57 -16.11
N ARG A 261 -1.97 -2.51 -16.92
CA ARG A 261 -3.16 -1.87 -17.52
C ARG A 261 -3.97 -2.83 -18.37
N HIS A 262 -3.32 -3.58 -19.26
CA HIS A 262 -4.01 -4.59 -20.08
C HIS A 262 -4.67 -5.67 -19.22
N THR A 263 -4.03 -6.09 -18.13
CA THR A 263 -4.60 -7.10 -17.21
C THR A 263 -5.84 -6.57 -16.51
N LEU A 264 -5.78 -5.36 -15.96
CA LEU A 264 -6.93 -4.70 -15.31
C LEU A 264 -8.11 -4.49 -16.27
N GLU A 265 -7.85 -4.17 -17.53
CA GLU A 265 -8.89 -3.94 -18.53
C GLU A 265 -9.50 -5.25 -19.05
N SER A 266 -8.70 -6.29 -19.24
CA SER A 266 -9.15 -7.56 -19.84
C SER A 266 -9.82 -8.53 -18.86
N LEU A 267 -9.46 -8.47 -17.58
CA LEU A 267 -9.94 -9.38 -16.54
C LEU A 267 -10.88 -8.70 -15.55
N ARG A 268 -11.45 -7.55 -15.92
CA ARG A 268 -12.37 -6.80 -15.07
C ARG A 268 -13.58 -7.67 -14.74
N ILE A 269 -13.75 -7.99 -13.46
CA ILE A 269 -14.85 -8.83 -13.00
C ILE A 269 -16.09 -7.92 -12.90
N HIS A 270 -17.09 -8.17 -13.76
CA HIS A 270 -18.38 -7.47 -13.75
C HIS A 270 -19.33 -8.04 -12.71
#